data_AF-A0A435XWW6-F1
#
_entry.id   AF-A0A435XWW6-F1
#
_cell.length_a   1.000
_cell.length_b   1.000
_cell.length_c   1.000
_cell.angle_alpha   90.00
_cell.angle_beta   90.00
_cell.angle_gamma   90.00
#
_symmetry.space_group_name_H-M   'P 1'
#
loop_
_entity.id
_entity.type
_entity.pdbx_description
1 polymer ?
#
loop_
_entity_poly.entity_id
_entity_poly.type
_entity_poly.pdbx_seq_one_letter_code
_entity_poly.pdbx_strand_id
1 'polypeptide(L)'
;MRLAVLACLLVIGALFGSAPMASAGTRVVVRTRTYDITGTTGLALMGAMDRKGPKHGFMTHAIAQTGYTVDWNLDAGQDNGVCRLRSANGTLNLFYTFPRVASTTPPALQKRWARFFAGGVVE
;
A
#
# COMPACT_ATOMS: atom_id res chain seq x y z
N MET A 1 -45.71 -30.21 -11.49
CA MET A 1 -45.18 -29.37 -10.39
C MET A 1 -43.65 -29.31 -10.34
N ARG A 2 -42.92 -30.43 -10.28
CA ARG A 2 -41.44 -30.45 -10.25
C ARG A 2 -40.77 -29.81 -11.48
N LEU A 3 -41.29 -30.06 -12.67
CA LEU A 3 -40.78 -29.49 -13.93
C LEU A 3 -40.95 -27.96 -14.02
N ALA A 4 -42.06 -27.42 -13.50
CA ALA A 4 -42.31 -25.97 -13.47
C ALA A 4 -41.39 -25.27 -12.47
N VAL A 5 -41.11 -25.90 -11.32
CA VAL A 5 -40.16 -25.39 -10.31
C VAL A 5 -38.74 -25.39 -10.86
N LEU A 6 -38.32 -26.46 -11.56
CA LEU A 6 -37.01 -26.52 -12.21
C LEU A 6 -36.87 -25.47 -13.33
N ALA A 7 -37.92 -25.25 -14.13
CA ALA A 7 -37.93 -24.20 -15.15
C ALA A 7 -37.82 -22.79 -14.53
N CYS A 8 -38.53 -22.51 -13.44
CA CYS A 8 -38.41 -21.23 -12.72
C CYS A 8 -37.00 -21.02 -12.15
N LEU A 9 -36.38 -22.05 -11.58
CA LEU A 9 -35.02 -21.96 -11.03
C LEU A 9 -33.97 -21.69 -12.12
N LEU A 10 -34.15 -22.27 -13.32
CA LEU A 10 -33.29 -22.00 -14.47
C LEU A 10 -33.44 -20.56 -14.99
N VAL A 11 -34.68 -20.04 -15.05
CA VAL A 11 -34.95 -18.65 -15.45
C VAL A 11 -34.36 -17.66 -14.44
N ILE A 12 -34.49 -17.94 -13.14
CA ILE A 12 -33.90 -17.12 -12.08
C ILE A 12 -32.37 -17.15 -12.18
N GLY A 13 -31.75 -18.33 -12.33
CA GLY A 13 -30.29 -18.44 -12.50
C GLY A 13 -29.75 -17.68 -13.70
N ALA A 14 -30.49 -17.64 -14.81
CA ALA A 14 -30.12 -16.88 -16.00
C ALA A 14 -30.27 -15.35 -15.81
N LEU A 15 -31.26 -14.90 -15.04
CA LEU A 15 -31.50 -13.49 -14.76
C LEU A 15 -30.50 -12.90 -13.76
N PHE A 16 -30.02 -13.69 -12.79
CA PHE A 16 -29.06 -13.23 -11.77
C PHE A 16 -27.58 -13.45 -12.14
N GLY A 17 -27.28 -14.28 -13.14
CA GLY A 17 -25.90 -14.60 -13.56
C GLY A 17 -25.21 -13.56 -14.44
N SER A 18 -25.93 -12.52 -14.89
CA SER A 18 -25.44 -11.53 -15.86
C SER A 18 -25.15 -10.15 -15.26
N ALA A 19 -25.15 -10.02 -13.93
CA ALA A 19 -24.63 -8.81 -13.31
C ALA A 19 -23.13 -8.70 -13.65
N PRO A 20 -22.69 -7.68 -14.42
CA PRO A 20 -21.26 -7.48 -14.60
C PRO A 20 -20.66 -7.30 -13.22
N MET A 21 -19.71 -8.16 -12.84
CA MET A 21 -18.78 -7.84 -11.77
C MET A 21 -18.19 -6.50 -12.14
N ALA A 22 -18.66 -5.43 -11.48
CA ALA A 22 -18.06 -4.13 -11.58
C ALA A 22 -16.65 -4.27 -11.00
N SER A 23 -15.70 -4.63 -11.85
CA SER A 23 -14.29 -4.61 -11.55
C SER A 23 -13.92 -3.14 -11.41
N ALA A 24 -14.15 -2.59 -10.22
CA ALA A 24 -13.65 -1.29 -9.86
C ALA A 24 -12.14 -1.35 -10.07
N GLY A 25 -11.61 -0.46 -10.92
CA GLY A 25 -10.20 -0.42 -11.32
C GLY A 25 -9.27 0.05 -10.20
N THR A 26 -9.54 -0.38 -8.97
CA THR A 26 -8.78 0.00 -7.80
C THR A 26 -7.47 -0.78 -7.78
N ARG A 27 -6.35 -0.06 -7.76
CA ARG A 27 -5.01 -0.65 -7.75
C ARG A 27 -4.20 -0.12 -6.58
N VAL A 28 -3.37 -0.99 -6.02
CA VAL A 28 -2.32 -0.59 -5.07
C VAL A 28 -0.96 -0.61 -5.79
N VAL A 29 -0.22 0.49 -5.68
CA VAL A 29 1.14 0.63 -6.19
C VAL A 29 2.07 0.81 -5.00
N VAL A 30 2.90 -0.19 -4.71
CA VAL A 30 3.84 -0.16 -3.59
C VAL A 30 5.23 0.28 -4.08
N ARG A 31 5.84 1.23 -3.37
CA ARG A 31 7.21 1.70 -3.64
C ARG A 31 8.03 1.74 -2.36
N THR A 32 9.17 1.09 -2.40
CA THR A 32 10.15 1.17 -1.31
C THR A 32 11.14 2.29 -1.60
N ARG A 33 11.34 3.17 -0.63
CA ARG A 33 12.31 4.26 -0.61
C ARG A 33 13.33 4.00 0.49
N THR A 34 14.52 4.53 0.31
CA THR A 34 15.56 4.44 1.34
C THR A 34 16.22 5.78 1.58
N TYR A 35 16.68 5.99 2.82
CA TYR A 35 17.53 7.11 3.18
C TYR A 35 18.85 6.61 3.77
N ASP A 36 19.95 7.30 3.44
CA ASP A 36 21.28 6.81 3.76
C ASP A 36 21.75 7.21 5.16
N ILE A 37 22.12 6.21 5.95
CA ILE A 37 22.76 6.35 7.25
C ILE A 37 24.21 5.86 7.18
N THR A 38 25.06 6.47 8.00
CA THR A 38 26.49 6.13 8.07
C THR A 38 26.91 6.00 9.53
N GLY A 39 27.81 5.07 9.80
CA GLY A 39 28.33 4.82 11.14
C GLY A 39 29.03 3.47 11.24
N THR A 40 29.98 3.36 12.16
CA THR A 40 30.77 2.13 12.40
C THR A 40 30.34 1.38 13.65
N THR A 41 29.38 1.92 14.41
CA THR A 41 28.80 1.33 15.63
C THR A 41 27.27 1.36 15.58
N GLY A 42 26.61 0.50 16.36
CA GLY A 42 25.14 0.49 16.42
C GLY A 42 24.56 1.81 16.91
N LEU A 43 25.18 2.43 17.93
CA LEU A 43 24.78 3.74 18.43
C LEU A 43 24.93 4.84 17.38
N ALA A 44 26.01 4.80 16.57
CA ALA A 44 26.19 5.75 15.48
C ALA A 44 25.11 5.62 14.40
N LEU A 45 24.70 4.38 14.09
CA LEU A 45 23.59 4.13 13.16
C LEU A 45 22.26 4.62 13.73
N MET A 46 21.96 4.35 15.01
CA MET A 46 20.77 4.88 15.69
C MET A 46 20.73 6.41 15.65
N GLY A 47 21.80 7.08 16.07
CA GLY A 47 21.87 8.54 16.02
C GLY A 47 21.81 9.10 14.59
N ALA A 48 22.27 8.35 13.59
CA ALA A 48 22.09 8.76 12.19
C ALA A 48 20.62 8.65 11.75
N MET A 49 19.87 7.64 12.21
CA MET A 49 18.43 7.53 11.96
C MET A 49 17.65 8.65 12.64
N ASP A 50 17.99 9.00 13.89
CA ASP A 50 17.33 10.09 14.63
C ASP A 50 17.53 11.47 13.97
N ARG A 51 18.60 11.65 13.19
CA ARG A 51 18.90 12.91 12.47
C ARG A 51 18.38 12.93 11.03
N LYS A 52 18.41 11.79 10.35
CA LYS A 52 18.17 11.70 8.89
C LYS A 52 16.87 11.00 8.52
N GLY A 53 16.20 10.37 9.48
CA GLY A 53 14.96 9.65 9.25
C GLY A 53 13.85 10.56 8.72
N PRO A 54 12.72 10.01 8.25
CA PRO A 54 11.58 10.81 7.85
C PRO A 54 11.08 11.67 8.99
N LYS A 55 10.74 12.94 8.72
CA LYS A 55 10.19 13.83 9.73
C LYS A 55 8.85 13.28 10.23
N HIS A 56 8.66 13.30 11.54
CA HIS A 56 7.44 12.92 12.22
C HIS A 56 7.08 14.02 13.21
N GLY A 57 6.05 14.81 12.91
CA GLY A 57 5.79 16.04 13.67
C GLY A 57 6.86 17.13 13.45
N PHE A 58 6.93 18.09 14.38
CA PHE A 58 7.75 19.30 14.19
C PHE A 58 9.24 19.09 14.51
N MET A 59 9.57 18.20 15.45
CA MET A 59 10.92 18.09 16.04
C MET A 59 11.51 16.67 16.01
N THR A 60 10.75 15.64 15.65
CA THR A 60 11.23 14.25 15.74
C THR A 60 11.30 13.60 14.37
N HIS A 61 12.13 12.56 14.29
CA HIS A 61 12.34 11.77 13.09
C HIS A 61 11.98 10.32 13.41
N ALA A 62 11.29 9.66 12.49
CA ALA A 62 11.01 8.24 12.59
C ALA A 62 12.17 7.41 12.03
N ILE A 63 12.37 6.20 12.52
CA ILE A 63 13.33 5.25 11.94
C ILE A 63 12.83 4.73 10.58
N ALA A 64 11.53 4.46 10.46
CA ALA A 64 10.89 4.07 9.21
C ALA A 64 9.53 4.76 9.10
N GLN A 65 9.03 4.93 7.89
CA GLN A 65 7.74 5.57 7.66
C GLN A 65 6.99 4.88 6.52
N THR A 66 5.72 4.57 6.77
CA THR A 66 4.75 4.23 5.74
C THR A 66 3.94 5.48 5.41
N GLY A 67 3.99 5.91 4.15
CA GLY A 67 3.17 7.00 3.63
C GLY A 67 2.24 6.49 2.54
N TYR A 68 1.15 7.21 2.27
CA TYR A 68 0.27 6.87 1.16
C TYR A 68 -0.36 8.09 0.51
N THR A 69 -0.69 7.97 -0.78
CA THR A 69 -1.54 8.91 -1.51
C THR A 69 -2.62 8.14 -2.25
N VAL A 70 -3.81 8.73 -2.37
CA VAL A 70 -4.91 8.13 -3.12
C VAL A 70 -5.24 9.02 -4.30
N ASP A 71 -5.10 8.48 -5.51
CA ASP A 71 -5.48 9.14 -6.75
C ASP A 71 -6.84 8.60 -7.22
N TRP A 72 -7.84 9.47 -7.31
CA TRP A 72 -9.19 9.08 -7.74
C TRP A 72 -9.46 9.52 -9.18
N ASN A 73 -9.98 8.59 -9.98
CA ASN A 73 -10.56 8.85 -11.28
C ASN A 73 -12.06 8.56 -11.21
N LEU A 74 -12.85 9.63 -11.08
CA LEU A 74 -14.30 9.57 -10.95
C LEU A 74 -14.94 9.99 -12.28
N ASP A 75 -15.87 9.19 -12.79
CA ASP A 75 -16.73 9.56 -13.92
C ASP A 75 -18.15 9.79 -13.41
N ALA A 76 -18.59 11.04 -13.45
CA ALA A 76 -19.95 11.44 -13.11
C ALA A 76 -20.61 12.11 -14.31
N GLY A 77 -21.91 11.90 -14.49
CA GLY A 77 -22.68 12.67 -15.46
C GLY A 77 -24.17 12.48 -15.28
N GLN A 78 -24.95 13.20 -16.09
CA GLN A 78 -26.39 13.12 -16.01
C GLN A 78 -26.96 12.03 -16.91
N ASP A 79 -27.90 11.28 -16.36
CA ASP A 79 -28.74 10.34 -17.06
C ASP A 79 -30.19 10.67 -16.71
N ASN A 80 -31.00 11.01 -17.72
CA ASN A 80 -32.41 11.39 -17.55
C ASN A 80 -32.66 12.52 -16.53
N GLY A 81 -31.79 13.54 -16.51
CA GLY A 81 -31.92 14.69 -15.61
C GLY A 81 -31.44 14.43 -14.17
N VAL A 82 -30.91 13.24 -13.88
CA VAL A 82 -30.36 12.87 -12.57
C VAL A 82 -28.85 12.67 -12.67
N CYS A 83 -28.09 13.25 -11.74
CA CYS A 83 -26.65 13.04 -11.66
C CYS A 83 -26.36 11.60 -11.17
N ARG A 84 -25.59 10.84 -11.95
CA ARG A 84 -25.12 9.50 -11.62
C ARG A 84 -23.60 9.44 -11.67
N LEU A 85 -23.01 8.76 -10.69
CA LEU A 85 -21.62 8.34 -10.72
C LEU A 85 -21.54 7.04 -11.53
N ARG A 86 -20.91 7.10 -12.69
CA ARG A 86 -20.76 5.97 -13.63
C ARG A 86 -19.54 5.12 -13.31
N SER A 87 -18.45 5.70 -12.81
CA SER A 87 -17.31 4.93 -12.31
C SER A 87 -16.51 5.66 -11.23
N ALA A 88 -15.82 4.89 -10.39
CA ALA A 88 -14.89 5.38 -9.39
C ALA A 88 -13.69 4.44 -9.30
N ASN A 89 -12.57 4.83 -9.90
CA ASN A 89 -11.34 4.05 -9.92
C ASN A 89 -10.29 4.73 -9.04
N GLY A 90 -9.79 4.03 -8.02
CA GLY A 90 -8.79 4.57 -7.09
C GLY A 90 -7.42 3.94 -7.26
N THR A 91 -6.34 4.72 -7.25
CA THR A 91 -4.98 4.19 -7.11
C THR A 91 -4.42 4.57 -5.75
N LEU A 92 -4.15 3.56 -4.91
CA LEU A 92 -3.44 3.74 -3.65
C LEU A 92 -1.94 3.61 -3.91
N ASN A 93 -1.20 4.71 -3.82
CA ASN A 93 0.25 4.66 -3.85
C ASN A 93 0.76 4.55 -2.42
N LEU A 94 1.45 3.46 -2.11
CA LEU A 94 2.01 3.17 -0.81
C LEU A 94 3.53 3.34 -0.85
N PHE A 95 4.09 4.05 0.11
CA PHE A 95 5.52 4.34 0.19
C PHE A 95 6.09 3.83 1.50
N TYR A 96 6.99 2.85 1.44
CA TYR A 96 7.74 2.38 2.60
C TYR A 96 9.13 3.01 2.60
N THR A 97 9.47 3.78 3.62
CA THR A 97 10.78 4.45 3.71
C THR A 97 11.62 3.82 4.81
N PHE A 98 12.77 3.25 4.45
CA PHE A 98 13.66 2.52 5.36
C PHE A 98 15.09 3.07 5.37
N PRO A 99 15.84 2.90 6.48
CA PRO A 99 17.26 3.24 6.53
C PRO A 99 18.08 2.28 5.66
N ARG A 100 19.06 2.82 4.94
CA ARG A 100 20.09 2.06 4.21
C ARG A 100 21.46 2.42 4.78
N VAL A 101 22.23 1.42 5.19
CA VAL A 101 23.61 1.63 5.63
C VAL A 101 24.50 1.85 4.41
N ALA A 102 24.97 3.07 4.23
CA ALA A 102 25.78 3.47 3.07
C ALA A 102 27.30 3.50 3.38
N SER A 103 27.71 3.20 4.61
CA SER A 103 29.11 3.14 5.03
C SER A 103 29.63 1.70 5.12
N THR A 104 30.93 1.51 4.91
CA THR A 104 31.60 0.25 5.26
C THR A 104 31.52 0.01 6.77
N THR A 105 30.86 -1.07 7.17
CA THR A 105 30.70 -1.45 8.58
C THR A 105 31.51 -2.70 8.94
N PRO A 106 31.97 -2.84 10.19
CA PRO A 106 32.57 -4.09 10.66
C PRO A 106 31.62 -5.28 10.42
N PRO A 107 32.12 -6.48 10.04
CA PRO A 107 31.27 -7.62 9.70
C PRO A 107 30.29 -8.02 10.82
N ALA A 108 30.73 -7.88 12.08
CA ALA A 108 29.89 -8.15 13.24
C ALA A 108 28.72 -7.15 13.35
N LEU A 109 28.92 -5.88 12.99
CA LEU A 109 27.86 -4.89 12.95
C LEU A 109 26.88 -5.17 11.82
N GLN A 110 27.38 -5.52 10.63
CA GLN A 110 26.54 -5.86 9.48
C GLN A 110 25.61 -7.04 9.77
N LYS A 111 26.12 -8.09 10.45
CA LYS A 111 25.29 -9.23 10.89
C LYS A 111 24.18 -8.82 11.86
N ARG A 112 24.49 -7.94 12.83
CA ARG A 112 23.47 -7.42 13.76
C ARG A 112 22.45 -6.53 13.05
N TRP A 113 22.91 -5.70 12.12
CA TRP A 113 22.05 -4.85 11.30
C TRP A 113 21.08 -5.68 10.46
N ALA A 114 21.55 -6.73 9.80
CA ALA A 114 20.69 -7.62 9.02
C ALA A 114 19.58 -8.26 9.88
N ARG A 115 19.89 -8.68 11.11
CA ARG A 115 18.89 -9.21 12.05
C ARG A 115 17.89 -8.15 12.51
N PHE A 116 18.38 -6.95 12.83
CA PHE A 116 17.52 -5.81 13.19
C PHE A 116 16.57 -5.46 12.05
N PHE A 117 17.08 -5.39 10.83
CA PHE A 117 16.28 -5.06 9.65
C PHE A 117 15.26 -6.15 9.33
N ALA A 118 15.65 -7.43 9.40
CA ALA A 118 14.73 -8.55 9.16
C ALA A 118 13.58 -8.62 10.19
N GLY A 119 13.83 -8.26 11.45
CA GLY A 119 12.78 -8.24 12.48
C GLY A 119 11.76 -7.10 12.34
N GLY A 120 12.07 -6.08 11.54
CA GLY A 120 11.20 -4.91 11.30
C GLY A 120 10.50 -4.90 9.94
N VAL A 121 10.87 -5.82 9.03
CA VAL A 121 10.23 -5.97 7.72
C VAL A 121 9.23 -7.11 7.82
N VAL A 122 7.94 -6.77 7.98
CA VAL A 122 6.85 -7.69 7.65
C VAL A 122 6.68 -7.63 6.13
N GLU A 123 7.08 -8.71 5.45
CA GLU A 123 6.70 -8.97 4.05
C GLU A 123 5.21 -9.30 3.93
#